data_AF-A0AA42TX32-F1
#
_entry.id   AF-A0AA42TX32-F1
#
_cell.length_a   1.000
_cell.length_b   1.000
_cell.length_c   1.000
_cell.angle_alpha   90.00
_cell.angle_beta   90.00
_cell.angle_gamma   90.00
#
_symmetry.space_group_name_H-M   'P 1'
#
loop_
_entity.id
_entity.type
_entity.pdbx_description
1 polymer ?
#
loop_
_entity_poly.entity_id
_entity_poly.type
_entity_poly.pdbx_seq_one_letter_code
_entity_poly.pdbx_strand_id
1 'polypeptide(L)'
;MPNATAADVDRALQAAQRAFAAWRTTSPAERANALLKIADPLEADADRFAVLETLDVGKPIRESRSVDIPLAIDHFRYFAGVTRSQSDEAIMLDEQTLSIALSEAYSQKKNIDVSLNEAPLGLF
;
A
#
# COMPACT_ATOMS: atom_id res chain seq x y z
N MET A 1 -28.80 -5.18 1.73
CA MET A 1 -27.83 -5.88 2.59
C MET A 1 -28.26 -5.76 4.05
N PRO A 2 -27.99 -6.74 4.94
CA PRO A 2 -28.27 -6.63 6.36
C PRO A 2 -27.33 -5.62 7.05
N ASN A 3 -27.81 -4.93 8.08
CA ASN A 3 -27.00 -4.00 8.85
C ASN A 3 -26.02 -4.76 9.75
N ALA A 4 -24.75 -4.31 9.76
CA ALA A 4 -23.73 -4.87 10.65
C ALA A 4 -24.07 -4.58 12.12
N THR A 5 -23.90 -5.58 12.97
CA THR A 5 -24.00 -5.48 14.43
C THR A 5 -22.67 -5.02 15.03
N ALA A 6 -22.68 -4.57 16.29
CA ALA A 6 -21.44 -4.25 17.02
C ALA A 6 -20.48 -5.45 17.06
N ALA A 7 -21.02 -6.67 17.22
CA ALA A 7 -20.23 -7.89 17.19
C ALA A 7 -19.57 -8.14 15.83
N ASP A 8 -20.16 -7.70 14.72
CA ASP A 8 -19.55 -7.83 13.39
C ASP A 8 -18.37 -6.87 13.23
N VAL A 9 -18.52 -5.65 13.75
CA VAL A 9 -17.45 -4.63 13.78
C VAL A 9 -16.26 -5.12 14.62
N ASP A 10 -16.51 -5.65 15.82
CA ASP A 10 -15.46 -6.19 16.69
C ASP A 10 -14.71 -7.34 16.01
N ARG A 11 -15.42 -8.24 15.33
CA ARG A 11 -14.80 -9.33 14.56
C ARG A 11 -13.95 -8.81 13.42
N ALA A 12 -14.41 -7.81 12.68
CA ALA A 12 -13.65 -7.19 11.59
C ALA A 12 -12.38 -6.50 12.09
N LEU A 13 -12.46 -5.76 13.20
CA LEU A 13 -11.30 -5.09 13.80
C LEU A 13 -10.23 -6.08 14.25
N GLN A 14 -10.63 -7.14 14.95
CA GLN A 14 -9.70 -8.17 15.39
C GLN A 14 -9.04 -8.90 14.20
N ALA A 15 -9.78 -9.14 13.13
CA ALA A 15 -9.22 -9.72 11.91
C ALA A 15 -8.20 -8.78 11.25
N ALA A 16 -8.50 -7.49 11.15
CA ALA A 16 -7.60 -6.49 10.61
C ALA A 16 -6.31 -6.36 11.44
N GLN A 17 -6.41 -6.33 12.78
CA GLN A 17 -5.26 -6.28 13.68
C GLN A 17 -4.34 -7.49 13.51
N ARG A 18 -4.91 -8.70 13.41
CA ARG A 18 -4.13 -9.92 13.16
C ARG A 18 -3.41 -9.89 11.81
N ALA A 19 -4.10 -9.46 10.76
CA ALA A 19 -3.53 -9.37 9.42
C ALA A 19 -2.42 -8.29 9.34
N PHE A 20 -2.59 -7.17 10.06
CA PHE A 20 -1.66 -6.04 10.04
C PHE A 20 -0.25 -6.45 10.49
N ALA A 21 -0.13 -7.33 11.49
CA ALA A 21 1.16 -7.80 12.00
C ALA A 21 2.05 -8.42 10.91
N ALA A 22 1.46 -9.19 9.99
CA ALA A 22 2.16 -9.78 8.84
C ALA A 22 2.22 -8.82 7.64
N TRP A 23 1.15 -8.07 7.38
CA TRP A 23 1.08 -7.15 6.24
C TRP A 23 2.11 -6.03 6.31
N ARG A 24 2.36 -5.47 7.51
CA ARG A 24 3.32 -4.37 7.69
C ARG A 24 4.77 -4.73 7.31
N THR A 25 5.13 -6.01 7.38
CA THR A 25 6.48 -6.51 7.03
C THR A 25 6.55 -7.11 5.64
N THR A 26 5.43 -7.16 4.91
CA THR A 26 5.37 -7.67 3.54
C THR A 26 6.19 -6.76 2.63
N SER A 27 6.99 -7.31 1.73
CA SER A 27 7.87 -6.51 0.87
C SER A 27 7.07 -5.62 -0.09
N PRO A 28 7.63 -4.48 -0.57
CA PRO A 28 6.99 -3.67 -1.60
C PRO A 28 6.61 -4.46 -2.86
N ALA A 29 7.42 -5.46 -3.25
CA ALA A 29 7.14 -6.32 -4.39
C ALA A 29 5.89 -7.19 -4.18
N GLU A 30 5.77 -7.81 -3.01
CA GLU A 30 4.60 -8.64 -2.67
C GLU A 30 3.32 -7.79 -2.57
N ARG A 31 3.41 -6.59 -1.98
CA ARG A 31 2.28 -5.65 -1.90
C ARG A 31 1.83 -5.21 -3.30
N ALA A 32 2.77 -4.86 -4.18
CA ALA A 32 2.46 -4.52 -5.57
C ALA A 32 1.81 -5.70 -6.31
N ASN A 33 2.34 -6.91 -6.15
CA ASN A 33 1.77 -8.11 -6.75
C ASN A 33 0.35 -8.40 -6.24
N ALA A 34 0.06 -8.12 -4.97
CA ALA A 34 -1.30 -8.27 -4.44
C ALA A 34 -2.29 -7.32 -5.12
N LEU A 35 -1.91 -6.07 -5.37
CA LEU A 35 -2.73 -5.09 -6.10
C LEU A 35 -2.96 -5.50 -7.56
N LEU A 36 -1.91 -6.00 -8.24
CA LEU A 36 -2.02 -6.52 -9.60
C LEU A 36 -2.98 -7.72 -9.70
N LYS A 37 -2.91 -8.64 -8.72
CA LYS A 37 -3.83 -9.77 -8.61
C LYS A 37 -5.30 -9.37 -8.41
N ILE A 38 -5.58 -8.14 -7.98
CA ILE A 38 -6.94 -7.57 -7.92
C ILE A 38 -7.33 -6.98 -9.28
N ALA A 39 -6.40 -6.28 -9.94
CA ALA A 39 -6.63 -5.65 -11.24
C ALA A 39 -6.94 -6.68 -12.34
N ASP A 40 -6.22 -7.81 -12.38
CA ASP A 40 -6.35 -8.81 -13.44
C ASP A 40 -7.76 -9.40 -13.56
N PRO A 41 -8.40 -9.94 -12.50
CA PRO A 41 -9.78 -10.44 -12.60
C PRO A 41 -10.81 -9.32 -12.80
N LEU A 42 -10.53 -8.10 -12.31
CA LEU A 42 -11.40 -6.94 -12.54
C LEU A 42 -11.45 -6.56 -14.01
N GLU A 43 -10.31 -6.60 -14.71
CA GLU A 43 -10.22 -6.37 -16.15
C GLU A 43 -10.82 -7.53 -16.96
N ALA A 44 -10.53 -8.78 -16.57
CA ALA A 44 -11.04 -9.96 -17.26
C ALA A 44 -12.58 -10.03 -17.29
N ASP A 45 -13.25 -9.44 -16.30
CA ASP A 45 -14.70 -9.46 -16.14
C ASP A 45 -15.30 -8.04 -16.10
N ALA A 46 -14.62 -7.07 -16.74
CA ALA A 46 -14.93 -5.65 -16.67
C ALA A 46 -16.38 -5.32 -17.08
N ASP A 47 -16.91 -6.02 -18.08
CA ASP A 47 -18.30 -5.83 -18.53
C ASP A 47 -19.31 -6.22 -17.45
N ARG A 48 -19.08 -7.32 -16.72
CA ARG A 48 -19.99 -7.72 -15.63
C ARG A 48 -19.93 -6.72 -14.49
N PHE A 49 -18.73 -6.24 -14.14
CA PHE A 49 -18.57 -5.21 -13.13
C PHE A 49 -19.23 -3.89 -13.54
N ALA A 50 -19.18 -3.52 -14.82
CA ALA A 50 -19.87 -2.32 -15.30
C ALA A 50 -21.39 -2.43 -15.16
N VAL A 51 -21.97 -3.61 -15.44
CA VAL A 51 -23.40 -3.85 -15.20
C VAL A 51 -23.73 -3.76 -13.71
N LEU A 52 -22.92 -4.36 -12.84
CA LEU A 52 -23.14 -4.30 -11.39
C LEU A 52 -23.07 -2.86 -10.87
N GLU A 53 -22.07 -2.08 -11.27
CA GLU A 53 -21.93 -0.66 -10.92
C GLU A 53 -23.13 0.18 -11.40
N THR A 54 -23.61 -0.08 -12.61
CA THR A 54 -24.83 0.56 -13.14
C THR A 54 -26.07 0.19 -12.33
N LEU A 55 -26.22 -1.07 -11.92
CA LEU A 55 -27.36 -1.51 -11.13
C LEU A 55 -27.33 -0.96 -9.71
N ASP A 56 -26.16 -0.76 -9.13
CA ASP A 56 -25.98 -0.25 -7.77
C ASP A 56 -26.16 1.27 -7.71
N VAL A 57 -25.50 2.01 -8.61
CA VAL A 57 -25.48 3.49 -8.59
C VAL A 57 -26.61 4.10 -9.42
N GLY A 58 -27.12 3.38 -10.42
CA GLY A 58 -28.16 3.88 -11.34
C GLY A 58 -27.64 4.78 -12.48
N LYS A 59 -26.32 4.87 -12.66
CA LYS A 59 -25.70 5.62 -13.76
C LYS A 59 -25.85 4.90 -15.11
N PRO A 60 -25.80 5.59 -16.26
CA PRO A 60 -25.85 4.92 -17.56
C PRO A 60 -24.69 3.93 -17.75
N ILE A 61 -24.96 2.76 -18.32
CA ILE A 61 -23.94 1.70 -18.55
C ILE A 61 -22.72 2.17 -19.34
N ARG A 62 -22.89 3.17 -20.22
CA ARG A 62 -21.77 3.79 -20.95
C ARG A 62 -20.76 4.43 -20.00
N GLU A 63 -21.22 5.05 -18.92
CA GLU A 63 -20.37 5.69 -17.92
C GLU A 63 -19.59 4.65 -17.12
N SER A 64 -20.28 3.63 -16.58
CA SER A 64 -19.62 2.54 -15.87
C SER A 64 -18.58 1.82 -16.71
N ARG A 65 -18.92 1.52 -17.98
CA ARG A 65 -18.04 0.79 -18.90
C ARG A 65 -16.85 1.62 -19.36
N SER A 66 -17.04 2.92 -19.63
CA SER A 66 -16.01 3.76 -20.25
C SER A 66 -15.19 4.56 -19.25
N VAL A 67 -15.66 4.71 -18.00
CA VAL A 67 -15.00 5.55 -16.99
C VAL A 67 -14.73 4.77 -15.72
N ASP A 68 -15.77 4.31 -15.01
CA ASP A 68 -15.59 3.82 -13.64
C ASP A 68 -14.75 2.55 -13.55
N ILE A 69 -15.10 1.52 -14.34
CA ILE A 69 -14.37 0.25 -14.30
C ILE A 69 -12.94 0.41 -14.83
N PRO A 70 -12.70 1.08 -15.99
CA PRO A 70 -11.34 1.37 -16.42
C PRO A 70 -10.52 2.15 -15.38
N LEU A 71 -11.11 3.16 -14.74
CA LEU A 71 -10.43 3.97 -13.73
C LEU A 71 -10.11 3.15 -12.47
N ALA A 72 -11.00 2.26 -12.04
CA ALA A 72 -10.75 1.37 -10.91
C ALA A 72 -9.57 0.41 -11.21
N ILE A 73 -9.53 -0.17 -12.41
CA ILE A 73 -8.41 -1.02 -12.85
C ILE A 73 -7.09 -0.23 -12.85
N ASP A 74 -7.12 0.98 -13.44
CA ASP A 74 -5.95 1.83 -13.52
C ASP A 74 -5.43 2.23 -12.14
N HIS A 75 -6.31 2.56 -11.19
CA HIS A 75 -5.91 2.86 -9.82
C HIS A 75 -5.13 1.71 -9.16
N PHE A 76 -5.59 0.46 -9.29
CA PHE A 76 -4.86 -0.67 -8.71
C PHE A 76 -3.46 -0.83 -9.34
N ARG A 77 -3.36 -0.66 -10.66
CA ARG A 77 -2.07 -0.72 -11.39
C ARG A 77 -1.15 0.43 -11.01
N TYR A 78 -1.69 1.64 -10.93
CA TYR A 78 -0.97 2.83 -10.52
C TYR A 78 -0.39 2.67 -9.11
N PHE A 79 -1.20 2.28 -8.12
CA PHE A 79 -0.72 2.10 -6.75
C PHE A 79 0.24 0.91 -6.60
N ALA A 80 0.13 -0.12 -7.43
CA ALA A 80 1.17 -1.15 -7.53
C ALA A 80 2.52 -0.56 -7.97
N GLY A 81 2.50 0.34 -8.96
CA GLY A 81 3.67 1.11 -9.41
C GLY A 81 4.23 2.03 -8.31
N VAL A 82 3.37 2.81 -7.65
CA VAL A 82 3.77 3.70 -6.54
C VAL A 82 4.43 2.93 -5.40
N THR A 83 3.89 1.76 -5.06
CA THR A 83 4.48 0.90 -4.01
C THR A 83 5.90 0.46 -4.38
N ARG A 84 6.17 0.26 -5.67
CA ARG A 84 7.50 -0.11 -6.19
C ARG A 84 8.47 1.06 -6.29
N SER A 85 7.96 2.28 -6.44
CA SER A 85 8.78 3.50 -6.55
C SER A 85 9.08 4.15 -5.19
N GLN A 86 8.59 3.58 -4.09
CA GLN A 86 8.91 4.07 -2.75
C GLN A 86 10.41 3.89 -2.48
N SER A 87 11.12 5.00 -2.31
CA SER A 87 12.53 5.04 -1.95
C SER A 87 12.72 5.78 -0.63
N ASP A 88 13.58 5.24 0.21
CA ASP A 88 14.10 5.93 1.38
C ASP A 88 15.32 6.77 0.99
N GLU A 89 15.56 7.86 1.71
CA GLU A 89 16.62 8.82 1.38
C GLU A 89 17.80 8.66 2.36
N ALA A 90 19.02 8.67 1.83
CA ALA A 90 20.25 8.61 2.61
C ALA A 90 21.21 9.70 2.11
N ILE A 91 21.60 10.60 2.99
CA ILE A 91 22.44 11.77 2.67
C ILE A 91 23.70 11.70 3.54
N MET A 92 24.87 11.80 2.90
CA MET A 92 26.12 12.06 3.59
C MET A 92 26.15 13.52 4.05
N LEU A 93 26.21 13.74 5.35
CA LEU A 93 26.34 15.09 5.93
C LEU A 93 27.79 15.57 5.92
N ASP A 94 28.72 14.64 6.13
CA ASP A 94 30.17 14.83 6.04
C ASP A 94 30.85 13.47 5.74
N GLU A 95 32.19 13.40 5.75
CA GLU A 95 32.95 12.17 5.43
C GLU A 95 32.64 10.99 6.36
N GLN A 96 32.11 11.24 7.57
CA GLN A 96 31.97 10.26 8.64
C GLN A 96 30.51 10.09 9.12
N THR A 97 29.58 10.90 8.61
CA THR A 97 28.20 10.97 9.10
C THR A 97 27.18 10.76 7.99
N LEU A 98 26.35 9.74 8.15
CA LEU A 98 25.24 9.41 7.25
C LEU A 98 23.90 9.67 7.96
N SER A 99 23.05 10.48 7.34
CA SER A 99 21.66 10.66 7.77
C SER A 99 20.74 9.82 6.90
N ILE A 100 19.85 9.03 7.53
CA ILE A 100 18.91 8.14 6.85
C ILE A 100 17.47 8.48 7.25
N ALA A 101 16.62 8.70 6.25
CA ALA A 101 15.18 8.88 6.43
C ALA A 101 14.42 7.65 5.94
N LEU A 102 13.85 6.88 6.88
CA LEU A 102 13.10 5.65 6.61
C LEU A 102 11.59 5.88 6.64
N SER A 103 10.89 5.28 5.69
CA SER A 103 9.42 5.33 5.58
C SER A 103 8.78 4.05 6.13
N GLU A 104 8.07 4.14 7.25
CA GLU A 104 7.31 3.01 7.83
C GLU A 104 5.82 3.05 7.45
N ALA A 105 5.16 1.89 7.49
CA ALA A 105 3.71 1.77 7.30
C ALA A 105 2.92 2.34 8.51
N TYR A 106 2.87 3.68 8.62
CA TYR A 106 2.15 4.54 9.60
C TYR A 106 2.49 4.27 11.10
N SER A 107 3.18 5.14 11.86
CA SER A 107 2.75 6.47 12.35
C SER A 107 3.91 7.37 12.84
N GLN A 108 5.17 7.12 12.45
CA GLN A 108 6.31 7.96 12.88
C GLN A 108 7.35 8.00 11.76
N LYS A 109 7.62 9.18 11.17
CA LYS A 109 8.91 9.41 10.51
C LYS A 109 9.97 9.42 11.61
N LYS A 110 10.88 8.45 11.61
CA LYS A 110 12.05 8.48 12.47
C LYS A 110 13.25 8.89 11.62
N ASN A 111 13.86 10.01 11.97
CA ASN A 111 15.19 10.33 11.49
C ASN A 111 16.18 9.58 12.37
N ILE A 112 17.04 8.77 11.76
CA ILE A 112 18.12 8.08 12.46
C ILE A 112 19.41 8.67 11.93
N ASP A 113 20.13 9.37 12.80
CA ASP A 113 21.48 9.83 12.51
C ASP A 113 22.46 8.71 12.88
N VAL A 114 23.14 8.16 11.88
CA VAL A 114 24.14 7.11 12.09
C VAL A 114 25.52 7.75 11.95
N SER A 115 26.15 8.04 13.10
CA SER A 115 27.56 8.43 13.14
C SER A 115 28.43 7.17 13.10
N LEU A 116 29.19 7.02 12.02
CA LEU A 116 30.17 5.95 11.90
C LEU A 116 31.41 6.35 12.71
N ASN A 117 31.32 6.24 14.04
CA ASN A 117 32.50 6.35 14.88
C ASN A 117 33.41 5.18 14.58
N GLU A 118 34.56 5.45 13.95
CA GLU A 118 35.71 4.57 14.13
C GLU A 118 36.00 4.53 15.64
N ALA A 119 35.88 3.34 16.23
CA ALA A 119 36.29 3.13 17.60
C ALA A 119 37.74 3.66 17.74
N PRO A 120 38.05 4.49 18.75
CA PRO A 120 39.40 4.98 18.90
C PRO A 120 40.29 3.77 19.18
N LEU A 121 41.18 3.46 18.24
CA LEU A 121 42.34 2.62 18.48
C LEU A 121 43.23 3.35 19.49
N GLY A 122 42.91 3.18 20.77
CA GLY A 122 43.76 3.54 21.89
C GLY A 122 44.45 2.30 22.45
N LEU A 123 45.78 2.38 22.56
CA LEU A 123 46.75 1.41 23.10
C LEU A 123 47.13 0.27 22.15
N PHE A 124 48.21 0.41 21.37
CA PHE A 124 49.63 0.27 21.78
C PHE A 124 50.54 1.06 20.83
#